data_AF-A0A8H5BYS0-F1
#
_entry.id   AF-A0A8H5BYS0-F1
#
_cell.length_a   1.000
_cell.length_b   1.000
_cell.length_c   1.000
_cell.angle_alpha   90.00
_cell.angle_beta   90.00
_cell.angle_gamma   90.00
#
_symmetry.space_group_name_H-M   'P 1'
#
loop_
_entity.id
_entity.type
_entity.pdbx_description
1 polymer ?
#
loop_
_entity_poly.entity_id
_entity_poly.type
_entity_poly.pdbx_seq_one_letter_code
_entity_poly.pdbx_strand_id
1 'polypeptide(L)'
;MIPDEVLLEIFMAMKARFHIENWHQIAHVCRRWRDVAVGAPLLWTHPLTDQHDFTMLMLRRSKDAGLTIRLDENTWYPTAQAILNYIGRIESLKIEPAEEPPHAKGYFSQQVLLPGLAQEASRLRSLTIDCPSEVGTVKRCCSSYTR
;
A
#
# COMPACT_ATOMS: atom_id res chain seq x y z
N MET A 1 19.46 -2.32 28.73
CA MET A 1 18.46 -2.76 27.73
C MET A 1 18.06 -1.54 26.91
N ILE A 2 18.05 -1.62 25.58
CA ILE A 2 17.59 -0.52 24.72
C ILE A 2 16.10 -0.31 24.94
N PRO A 3 15.54 0.90 25.17
CA PRO A 3 14.09 1.13 25.32
C PRO A 3 13.27 0.80 24.07
N ASP A 4 11.96 0.64 24.21
CA ASP A 4 11.08 0.28 23.07
C ASP A 4 10.98 1.43 22.07
N GLU A 5 11.05 2.68 22.52
CA GLU A 5 11.05 3.88 21.69
C GLU A 5 12.23 3.90 20.73
N VAL A 6 13.42 3.54 21.22
CA VAL A 6 14.63 3.47 20.40
C VAL A 6 14.53 2.32 19.38
N LEU A 7 13.89 1.21 19.74
CA LEU A 7 13.61 0.14 18.77
C LEU A 7 12.65 0.63 17.68
N LEU A 8 11.60 1.37 18.03
CA LEU A 8 10.68 1.95 17.06
C LEU A 8 11.38 2.93 16.11
N GLU A 9 12.27 3.78 16.62
CA GLU A 9 13.07 4.68 15.77
C GLU A 9 13.93 3.91 14.77
N ILE A 10 14.59 2.84 15.21
CA ILE A 10 15.35 1.95 14.33
C ILE A 10 14.44 1.34 13.27
N PHE A 11 13.25 0.86 13.66
CA PHE A 11 12.32 0.20 12.75
C PHE A 11 11.81 1.16 11.67
N MET A 12 11.48 2.40 12.08
CA MET A 12 11.06 3.45 11.16
C MET A 12 12.20 3.87 10.22
N ALA A 13 13.42 4.01 10.72
CA ALA A 13 14.60 4.32 9.91
C ALA A 13 14.91 3.20 8.90
N MET A 14 14.75 1.93 9.30
CA MET A 14 14.90 0.79 8.40
C MET A 14 13.82 0.75 7.34
N LYS A 15 12.55 0.95 7.70
CA LYS A 15 11.45 1.06 6.74
C LYS A 15 11.66 2.17 5.70
N ALA A 16 12.31 3.28 6.10
CA ALA A 16 12.63 4.38 5.19
C ALA A 16 13.84 4.09 4.27
N ARG A 17 14.78 3.24 4.71
CA ARG A 17 16.03 2.94 3.97
C ARG A 17 15.96 1.69 3.10
N PHE A 18 15.20 0.68 3.51
CA PHE A 18 15.04 -0.56 2.77
C PHE A 18 13.79 -0.49 1.89
N HIS A 19 13.81 -1.19 0.76
CA HIS A 19 12.60 -1.40 -0.05
C HIS A 19 11.47 -1.93 0.83
N ILE A 20 10.24 -1.47 0.55
CA ILE A 20 9.01 -1.75 1.34
C ILE A 20 8.85 -3.26 1.61
N GLU A 21 9.41 -4.11 0.75
CA GLU A 21 9.30 -5.57 0.80
C GLU A 21 10.01 -6.22 2.00
N ASN A 22 11.09 -5.66 2.54
CA ASN A 22 11.96 -6.39 3.48
C ASN A 22 12.00 -5.87 4.92
N TRP A 23 11.39 -4.73 5.22
CA TRP A 23 11.46 -4.15 6.59
C TRP A 23 10.89 -5.10 7.65
N HIS A 24 9.90 -5.93 7.30
CA HIS A 24 9.23 -6.87 8.20
C HIS A 24 10.18 -7.96 8.76
N GLN A 25 11.34 -8.18 8.14
CA GLN A 25 12.34 -9.13 8.61
C GLN A 25 12.85 -8.80 10.03
N ILE A 26 12.73 -7.53 10.44
CA ILE A 26 13.08 -7.05 11.76
C ILE A 26 12.33 -7.75 12.90
N ALA A 27 11.11 -8.23 12.63
CA ALA A 27 10.29 -8.98 13.58
C ALA A 27 10.78 -10.42 13.80
N HIS A 28 11.83 -10.86 13.09
CA HIS A 28 12.43 -12.18 13.25
C HIS A 28 13.69 -12.19 14.13
N VAL A 29 14.24 -11.03 14.52
CA VAL A 29 15.49 -10.94 15.31
C VAL A 29 15.33 -11.59 16.69
N CYS A 30 14.34 -11.16 17.48
CA CYS A 30 14.01 -11.77 18.76
C CYS A 30 12.53 -11.52 19.11
N ARG A 31 12.01 -12.19 20.16
CA ARG A 31 10.61 -12.02 20.61
C ARG A 31 10.27 -10.56 20.91
N ARG A 32 11.15 -9.87 21.64
CA ARG A 32 10.95 -8.46 21.99
C ARG A 32 10.81 -7.55 20.77
N TRP A 33 11.64 -7.74 19.73
CA TRP A 33 11.55 -6.94 18.51
C TRP A 33 10.25 -7.20 17.76
N ARG A 34 9.79 -8.45 17.75
CA ARG A 34 8.48 -8.81 17.22
C ARG A 34 7.35 -8.12 17.97
N ASP A 35 7.37 -8.17 19.30
CA ASP A 35 6.31 -7.60 20.12
C ASP A 35 6.20 -6.08 19.90
N VAL A 36 7.34 -5.39 19.86
CA VAL A 36 7.40 -3.94 19.55
C VAL A 36 6.93 -3.65 18.13
N ALA A 37 7.39 -4.42 17.12
CA ALA A 37 7.01 -4.19 15.73
C ALA A 37 5.52 -4.44 15.47
N VAL A 38 4.97 -5.52 16.04
CA VAL A 38 3.53 -5.85 15.94
C VAL A 38 2.69 -4.81 16.69
N GLY A 39 3.19 -4.26 17.80
CA GLY A 39 2.53 -3.24 18.58
C GLY A 39 2.45 -1.85 17.91
N ALA A 40 3.22 -1.60 16.85
CA ALA A 40 3.39 -0.28 16.24
C ALA A 40 2.65 -0.14 14.90
N PRO A 41 1.45 0.47 14.86
CA PRO A 41 0.60 0.49 13.67
C PRO A 41 1.24 1.20 12.46
N LEU A 42 2.08 2.21 12.72
CA LEU A 42 2.76 3.01 11.68
C LEU A 42 3.72 2.19 10.80
N LEU A 43 4.22 1.06 11.30
CA LEU A 43 5.05 0.17 10.49
C LEU A 43 4.23 -0.54 9.40
N TRP A 44 2.94 -0.75 9.63
CA TRP A 44 2.04 -1.54 8.79
C TRP A 44 1.23 -0.71 7.78
N THR A 45 1.50 0.59 7.66
CA THR A 45 0.71 1.54 6.84
C THR A 45 0.98 1.49 5.34
N HIS A 46 1.95 0.70 4.89
CA HIS A 46 2.34 0.57 3.48
C HIS A 46 2.24 -0.90 3.08
N PRO A 47 1.02 -1.44 2.88
CA PRO A 47 0.82 -2.84 2.57
C PRO A 47 1.53 -3.26 1.28
N LEU A 48 2.17 -4.44 1.32
CA LEU A 48 2.59 -5.14 0.12
C LEU A 48 1.36 -5.73 -0.56
N THR A 49 1.24 -5.60 -1.88
CA THR A 49 0.03 -5.95 -2.66
C THR A 49 0.18 -7.20 -3.51
N ASP A 50 1.39 -7.77 -3.55
CA ASP A 50 1.77 -9.02 -4.21
C ASP A 50 1.31 -10.26 -3.41
N GLN A 51 1.18 -10.14 -2.09
CA GLN A 51 0.86 -11.25 -1.18
C GLN A 51 -0.42 -11.01 -0.38
N HIS A 52 -1.55 -11.48 -0.89
CA HIS A 52 -2.88 -11.23 -0.32
C HIS A 52 -2.97 -11.40 1.20
N ASP A 53 -2.56 -12.55 1.73
CA ASP A 53 -2.66 -12.85 3.17
C ASP A 53 -1.80 -11.90 4.00
N PHE A 54 -0.63 -11.55 3.49
CA PHE A 54 0.25 -10.58 4.15
C PHE A 54 -0.33 -9.18 4.06
N THR A 55 -0.88 -8.75 2.91
CA THR A 55 -1.63 -7.50 2.77
C THR A 55 -2.70 -7.39 3.84
N MET A 56 -3.52 -8.43 4.01
CA MET A 56 -4.60 -8.45 5.01
C MET A 56 -4.07 -8.36 6.44
N LEU A 57 -2.94 -8.99 6.73
CA LEU A 57 -2.26 -8.87 8.02
C LEU A 57 -1.79 -7.43 8.27
N MET A 58 -1.19 -6.77 7.28
CA MET A 58 -0.74 -5.38 7.37
C MET A 58 -1.93 -4.42 7.57
N LEU A 59 -3.01 -4.61 6.82
CA LEU A 59 -4.24 -3.82 6.95
C LEU A 59 -4.84 -3.93 8.37
N ARG A 60 -4.89 -5.13 8.96
CA ARG A 60 -5.36 -5.31 10.34
C ARG A 60 -4.43 -4.66 11.37
N ARG A 61 -3.10 -4.81 11.21
CA ARG A 61 -2.12 -4.28 12.17
C ARG A 61 -1.96 -2.77 12.12
N SER A 62 -2.31 -2.14 11.01
CA SER A 62 -2.29 -0.68 10.88
C SER A 62 -3.39 0.04 11.68
N LYS A 63 -4.38 -0.68 12.24
CA LYS A 63 -5.43 -0.17 13.14
C LYS A 63 -6.23 1.01 12.58
N ASP A 64 -5.97 2.24 13.02
CA ASP A 64 -6.61 3.48 12.52
C ASP A 64 -5.61 4.43 11.85
N ALA A 65 -4.35 3.99 11.71
CA ALA A 65 -3.32 4.77 11.06
C ALA A 65 -3.64 4.99 9.57
N GLY A 66 -3.23 6.14 9.05
CA GLY A 66 -3.37 6.47 7.64
C GLY A 66 -2.62 5.48 6.75
N LEU A 67 -3.27 5.02 5.67
CA LEU A 67 -2.69 4.07 4.73
C LEU A 67 -2.11 4.79 3.51
N THR A 68 -0.93 4.34 3.10
CA THR A 68 -0.31 4.66 1.81
C THR A 68 -0.33 3.40 0.98
N ILE A 69 -1.15 3.38 -0.07
CA ILE A 69 -1.37 2.23 -0.92
C ILE A 69 -0.70 2.46 -2.27
N ARG A 70 0.04 1.46 -2.75
CA ARG A 70 0.49 1.36 -4.13
C ARG A 70 -0.21 0.17 -4.76
N LEU A 71 -0.93 0.39 -5.84
CA LEU A 71 -1.54 -0.65 -6.66
C LEU A 71 -0.90 -0.61 -8.04
N ASP A 72 -0.82 -1.76 -8.68
CA ASP A 72 -0.43 -1.88 -10.08
C ASP A 72 -1.41 -2.79 -10.82
N GLU A 73 -1.27 -2.86 -12.14
CA GLU A 73 -2.10 -3.75 -12.97
C GLU A 73 -1.86 -5.24 -12.70
N ASN A 74 -0.80 -5.60 -11.97
CA ASN A 74 -0.51 -6.97 -11.50
C ASN A 74 -1.09 -7.24 -10.11
N THR A 75 -1.76 -6.28 -9.49
CA THR A 75 -2.36 -6.47 -8.18
C THR A 75 -3.57 -7.37 -8.31
N TRP A 76 -3.64 -8.44 -7.52
CA TRP A 76 -4.75 -9.38 -7.58
C TRP A 76 -6.08 -8.68 -7.19
N TYR A 77 -7.14 -8.87 -7.97
CA TYR A 77 -8.40 -8.14 -7.80
C TYR A 77 -8.99 -8.26 -6.37
N PRO A 78 -9.06 -9.46 -5.74
CA PRO A 78 -9.47 -9.58 -4.34
C PRO A 78 -8.59 -8.80 -3.35
N THR A 79 -7.30 -8.68 -3.60
CA THR A 79 -6.40 -7.84 -2.78
C THR A 79 -6.77 -6.36 -2.93
N ALA A 80 -6.91 -5.88 -4.17
CA ALA A 80 -7.33 -4.51 -4.43
C ALA A 80 -8.69 -4.20 -3.77
N GLN A 81 -9.67 -5.09 -3.93
CA GLN A 81 -11.00 -4.94 -3.33
C GLN A 81 -10.92 -4.92 -1.79
N ALA A 82 -10.12 -5.80 -1.19
CA ALA A 82 -9.95 -5.84 0.25
C ALA A 82 -9.28 -4.55 0.79
N ILE A 83 -8.33 -3.97 0.06
CA ILE A 83 -7.73 -2.67 0.39
C ILE A 83 -8.79 -1.56 0.33
N LEU A 84 -9.65 -1.57 -0.68
CA LEU A 84 -10.69 -0.55 -0.85
C LEU A 84 -11.75 -0.59 0.26
N ASN A 85 -11.95 -1.72 0.93
CA ASN A 85 -12.77 -1.75 2.15
C ASN A 85 -12.19 -0.89 3.30
N TYR A 86 -10.93 -0.46 3.20
CA TYR A 86 -10.28 0.46 4.13
C TYR A 86 -10.16 1.89 3.58
N ILE A 87 -10.92 2.25 2.53
CA ILE A 87 -10.77 3.52 1.83
C ILE A 87 -10.88 4.77 2.70
N GLY A 88 -11.72 4.73 3.74
CA GLY A 88 -11.84 5.82 4.72
C GLY A 88 -10.55 6.10 5.51
N ARG A 89 -9.58 5.19 5.49
CA ARG A 89 -8.25 5.32 6.11
C ARG A 89 -7.13 5.59 5.12
N ILE A 90 -7.39 5.52 3.81
CA ILE A 90 -6.36 5.74 2.79
C ILE A 90 -6.07 7.24 2.70
N GLU A 91 -4.81 7.60 2.93
CA GLU A 91 -4.31 8.97 2.85
C GLU A 91 -3.59 9.23 1.53
N SER A 92 -2.96 8.19 0.97
CA SER A 92 -2.29 8.25 -0.33
C SER A 92 -2.58 6.98 -1.11
N LEU A 93 -3.06 7.14 -2.35
CA LEU A 93 -3.23 6.04 -3.30
C LEU A 93 -2.41 6.34 -4.55
N LYS A 94 -1.48 5.46 -4.87
CA LYS A 94 -0.73 5.46 -6.12
C LYS A 94 -1.14 4.25 -6.95
N ILE A 95 -1.43 4.47 -8.23
CA ILE A 95 -1.68 3.42 -9.20
C ILE A 95 -0.57 3.49 -10.25
N GLU A 96 0.19 2.41 -10.40
CA GLU A 96 1.34 2.30 -11.29
C GLU A 96 1.01 1.37 -12.47
N PRO A 97 1.59 1.62 -13.66
CA PRO A 97 1.48 0.68 -14.78
C PRO A 97 2.26 -0.60 -14.46
N ALA A 98 1.83 -1.75 -14.98
CA ALA A 98 2.63 -2.97 -14.86
C ALA A 98 3.98 -2.81 -15.60
N GLU A 99 5.09 -3.15 -14.93
CA GLU A 99 6.44 -3.14 -15.53
C GLU A 99 6.65 -4.30 -16.52
N GLU A 100 5.86 -5.37 -16.40
CA GLU A 100 5.91 -6.58 -17.24
C GLU A 100 4.51 -6.94 -17.76
N PRO A 101 4.37 -7.53 -18.96
CA PRO A 101 3.07 -7.84 -19.53
C PRO A 101 2.27 -8.77 -18.60
N PRO A 102 1.00 -8.45 -18.30
CA PRO A 102 0.24 -9.16 -17.27
C PRO A 102 0.12 -10.65 -17.62
N HIS A 103 0.70 -11.48 -16.75
CA HIS A 103 0.62 -12.94 -16.87
C HIS A 103 -0.77 -13.43 -16.46
N ALA A 104 -1.72 -13.41 -17.42
CA ALA A 104 -3.05 -14.04 -17.37
C ALA A 104 -4.20 -13.28 -16.67
N LYS A 105 -5.43 -13.78 -16.83
CA LYS A 105 -6.71 -13.18 -16.40
C LYS A 105 -6.82 -13.11 -14.86
N GLY A 106 -7.37 -12.02 -14.32
CA GLY A 106 -7.74 -11.89 -12.89
C GLY A 106 -7.10 -10.75 -12.11
N TYR A 107 -6.28 -9.93 -12.77
CA TYR A 107 -5.61 -8.79 -12.15
C TYR A 107 -6.39 -7.48 -12.28
N PHE A 108 -5.99 -6.53 -11.45
CA PHE A 108 -6.60 -5.24 -11.27
C PHE A 108 -6.67 -4.42 -12.57
N SER A 109 -7.86 -3.87 -12.89
CA SER A 109 -8.03 -2.90 -13.97
C SER A 109 -8.40 -1.54 -13.39
N GLN A 110 -7.63 -0.51 -13.77
CA GLN A 110 -7.82 0.88 -13.32
C GLN A 110 -9.25 1.41 -13.54
N GLN A 111 -9.97 0.87 -14.53
CA GLN A 111 -11.33 1.28 -14.91
C GLN A 111 -12.39 0.97 -13.85
N VAL A 112 -12.12 0.04 -12.93
CA VAL A 112 -13.09 -0.40 -11.90
C VAL A 112 -12.98 0.42 -10.60
N LEU A 113 -11.84 1.11 -10.39
CA LEU A 113 -11.48 1.67 -9.08
C LEU A 113 -12.01 3.11 -8.89
N LEU A 114 -12.07 3.89 -9.96
CA LEU A 114 -12.45 5.32 -9.91
C LEU A 114 -13.86 5.60 -9.34
N PRO A 115 -14.91 4.79 -9.59
CA PRO A 115 -16.24 5.05 -9.03
C PRO A 115 -16.30 4.91 -7.50
N GLY A 116 -15.56 3.96 -6.92
CA GLY A 116 -15.55 3.72 -5.47
C GLY A 116 -14.75 4.76 -4.68
N LEU A 117 -13.72 5.33 -5.29
CA LEU A 117 -12.91 6.41 -4.70
C LEU A 117 -13.70 7.70 -4.43
N ALA A 118 -14.69 8.00 -5.27
CA ALA A 118 -15.40 9.28 -5.20
C ALA A 118 -16.36 9.40 -4.00
N GLN A 119 -16.80 8.28 -3.40
CA GLN A 119 -17.85 8.30 -2.36
C GLN A 119 -17.34 8.26 -0.92
N GLU A 120 -16.17 7.68 -0.62
CA GLU A 120 -15.79 7.35 0.77
C GLU A 120 -14.37 7.78 1.18
N ALA A 121 -13.63 8.41 0.26
CA ALA A 121 -12.24 8.81 0.46
C ALA A 121 -12.09 10.11 1.31
N SER A 122 -12.69 10.13 2.51
CA SER A 122 -12.72 11.31 3.39
C SER A 122 -11.34 11.78 3.88
N ARG A 123 -10.36 10.86 3.94
CA ARG A 123 -8.99 11.14 4.39
C ARG A 123 -7.95 11.18 3.26
N LEU A 124 -8.36 10.99 2.01
CA LEU A 124 -7.45 10.93 0.88
C LEU A 124 -6.84 12.32 0.62
N ARG A 125 -5.52 12.40 0.74
CA ARG A 125 -4.74 13.63 0.52
C ARG A 125 -4.05 13.63 -0.84
N SER A 126 -3.71 12.44 -1.35
CA SER A 126 -3.00 12.28 -2.60
C SER A 126 -3.57 11.11 -3.41
N LEU A 127 -3.87 11.36 -4.67
CA LEU A 127 -4.18 10.34 -5.67
C LEU A 127 -3.26 10.54 -6.87
N THR A 128 -2.44 9.53 -7.15
CA THR A 128 -1.56 9.52 -8.33
C THR A 128 -1.93 8.33 -9.20
N ILE A 129 -2.23 8.58 -10.47
CA ILE A 129 -2.50 7.55 -11.47
C ILE A 129 -1.46 7.74 -12.56
N ASP A 130 -0.44 6.88 -12.55
CA ASP A 130 0.55 6.82 -13.61
C ASP A 130 -0.09 6.06 -14.77
N CYS A 131 -0.53 6.79 -15.79
CA CYS A 131 -1.04 6.20 -17.02
C CYS A 131 0.16 5.75 -17.86
N PRO A 132 0.16 4.52 -18.41
CA PRO A 132 1.24 4.10 -19.30
C PRO A 132 1.33 5.09 -20.46
N SER A 133 2.51 5.69 -20.65
CA SER A 133 2.77 6.54 -21.82
C SER A 133 2.60 5.68 -23.07
N GLU A 134 1.45 5.81 -23.72
CA GLU A 134 1.14 5.07 -24.93
C GLU A 134 2.22 5.30 -25.98
N VAL A 135 2.88 4.22 -26.37
CA VAL A 135 3.48 4.13 -27.70
C VAL A 135 2.32 4.05 -28.69
N GLY A 136 1.80 5.21 -29.08
CA GLY A 136 0.89 5.35 -30.21
C GLY A 136 -0.59 5.10 -29.92
N THR A 137 -1.30 6.20 -29.66
CA THR A 137 -2.75 6.44 -29.90
C THR A 137 -3.72 6.15 -28.75
N VAL A 138 -4.35 7.25 -28.27
CA VAL A 138 -5.43 7.40 -27.26
C VAL A 138 -5.03 7.85 -25.84
N LYS A 139 -4.55 9.10 -25.72
CA LYS A 139 -4.52 9.86 -24.44
C LYS A 139 -5.83 9.70 -23.67
N ARG A 140 -5.84 8.92 -22.57
CA ARG A 140 -6.93 8.92 -21.59
C ARG A 140 -6.42 9.09 -20.17
N CYS A 141 -6.90 10.20 -19.59
CA CYS A 141 -7.02 10.55 -18.17
C CYS A 141 -5.77 10.39 -17.28
N CYS A 142 -4.81 11.31 -17.43
CA CYS A 142 -4.05 11.76 -16.25
C CYS A 142 -4.94 12.76 -15.49
N SER A 143 -5.64 12.28 -14.46
CA SER A 143 -6.34 13.16 -13.51
C SER A 143 -5.54 13.17 -12.22
N SER A 144 -4.60 14.12 -12.09
CA SER A 144 -4.00 14.42 -10.80
C SER A 144 -5.05 15.14 -9.95
N TYR A 145 -5.57 14.46 -8.92
CA TYR A 145 -6.48 15.07 -7.95
C TYR A 145 -5.68 15.45 -6.70
N THR A 146 -5.44 16.75 -6.54
CA THR A 146 -4.84 17.33 -5.34
C THR A 146 -5.88 18.29 -4.77
N ARG A 147 -6.30 18.07 -3.52
CA ARG A 147 -7.25 18.94 -2.83
C ARG A 147 -6.54 20.08 -2.13
#